data_AF-A0A257JFL9-F1
#
_entry.id   AF-A0A257JFL9-F1
#
_cell.length_a   1.000
_cell.length_b   1.000
_cell.length_c   1.000
_cell.angle_alpha   90.00
_cell.angle_beta   90.00
_cell.angle_gamma   90.00
#
_symmetry.space_group_name_H-M   'P 1'
#
loop_
_entity.id
_entity.type
_entity.pdbx_description
1 polymer ?
#
loop_
_entity_poly.entity_id
_entity_poly.type
_entity_poly.pdbx_seq_one_letter_code
_entity_poly.pdbx_strand_id
1 'polypeptide(L)'
;MQAGHAPNVIPAEGELRLSVRAYTPAVRDLLERRIAEVAQAQASVFGARAEVDYQRRYPVVMNDADQAALCRRVVTDWCGEEGLIPNPQPVPGSDDFAFFLERVPGCYLFMGNGEGQWSDCMLHNPGYDFNDRVLSTGASLWVRLAEAALPLTPRLR
;
A
#
# COMPACT_ATOMS: atom_id res chain seq x y z
N MET A 1 -24.08 -0.71 0.85
CA MET A 1 -25.05 -1.80 0.63
C MET A 1 -26.35 -1.16 0.16
N GLN A 2 -27.03 -1.76 -0.80
CA GLN A 2 -28.32 -1.29 -1.32
C GLN A 2 -29.25 -2.49 -1.49
N ALA A 3 -30.49 -2.41 -1.01
CA ALA A 3 -31.52 -3.42 -1.24
C ALA A 3 -32.91 -2.76 -1.13
N GLY A 4 -33.70 -2.82 -2.19
CA GLY A 4 -35.02 -2.21 -2.24
C GLY A 4 -35.03 -0.68 -2.31
N HIS A 5 -36.24 -0.12 -2.43
CA HIS A 5 -36.47 1.33 -2.52
C HIS A 5 -37.74 1.77 -1.77
N ALA A 6 -38.85 1.03 -1.93
CA ALA A 6 -40.12 1.32 -1.27
C ALA A 6 -40.28 0.53 0.05
N PRO A 7 -40.83 1.13 1.13
CA PRO A 7 -40.87 0.52 2.46
C PRO A 7 -41.88 -0.64 2.59
N ASN A 8 -42.80 -0.79 1.65
CA ASN A 8 -43.85 -1.82 1.64
C ASN A 8 -43.68 -2.85 0.51
N VAL A 9 -42.54 -2.84 -0.18
CA VAL A 9 -42.22 -3.78 -1.25
C VAL A 9 -41.03 -4.63 -0.81
N ILE A 10 -41.20 -5.95 -0.83
CA ILE A 10 -40.11 -6.90 -0.55
C ILE A 10 -39.13 -6.85 -1.74
N PRO A 11 -37.83 -6.55 -1.52
CA PRO A 11 -36.87 -6.47 -2.60
C PRO A 11 -36.53 -7.85 -3.19
N ALA A 12 -36.38 -7.91 -4.52
CA ALA A 12 -35.96 -9.12 -5.22
C ALA A 12 -34.44 -9.34 -5.21
N GLU A 13 -33.66 -8.27 -5.02
CA GLU A 13 -32.19 -8.29 -5.08
C GLU A 13 -31.56 -7.26 -4.13
N GLY A 14 -30.25 -7.40 -3.89
CA GLY A 14 -29.45 -6.45 -3.15
C GLY A 14 -27.99 -6.48 -3.58
N GLU A 15 -27.30 -5.35 -3.46
CA GLU A 15 -25.91 -5.16 -3.85
C GLU A 15 -25.04 -4.78 -2.63
N LEU A 16 -23.93 -5.50 -2.48
CA LEU A 16 -22.86 -5.18 -1.52
C LEU A 16 -21.56 -4.92 -2.26
N ARG A 17 -21.03 -3.70 -2.13
CA ARG A 17 -19.72 -3.32 -2.66
C ARG A 17 -18.67 -3.35 -1.55
N LEU A 18 -17.54 -3.97 -1.83
CA LEU A 18 -16.44 -4.15 -0.89
C LEU A 18 -15.15 -3.56 -1.47
N SER A 19 -14.29 -3.08 -0.58
CA SER A 19 -12.87 -2.85 -0.86
C SER A 19 -12.08 -3.87 -0.07
N VAL A 20 -11.23 -4.64 -0.76
CA VAL A 20 -10.47 -5.75 -0.17
C VAL A 20 -8.99 -5.40 -0.21
N ARG A 21 -8.33 -5.49 0.94
CA ARG A 21 -6.91 -5.16 1.14
C ARG A 21 -6.20 -6.35 1.79
N ALA A 22 -4.95 -6.58 1.39
CA ALA A 22 -4.11 -7.63 1.93
C ALA A 22 -2.65 -7.16 1.95
N TYR A 23 -1.89 -7.62 2.95
CA TYR A 23 -0.46 -7.31 3.07
C TYR A 23 0.44 -8.36 2.40
N THR A 24 -0.13 -9.46 1.91
CA THR A 24 0.62 -10.47 1.16
C THR A 24 -0.22 -11.00 -0.01
N PRO A 25 0.42 -11.44 -1.11
CA PRO A 25 -0.27 -12.07 -2.23
C PRO A 25 -1.10 -13.29 -1.81
N ALA A 26 -0.55 -14.15 -0.93
CA ALA A 26 -1.25 -15.34 -0.45
C ALA A 26 -2.55 -15.02 0.31
N VAL A 27 -2.54 -13.95 1.14
CA VAL A 27 -3.76 -13.50 1.82
C VAL A 27 -4.75 -12.89 0.82
N ARG A 28 -4.29 -12.20 -0.22
CA ARG A 28 -5.16 -11.68 -1.29
C ARG A 28 -5.87 -12.81 -2.03
N ASP A 29 -5.15 -13.88 -2.38
CA ASP A 29 -5.72 -15.07 -3.02
C ASP A 29 -6.74 -15.77 -2.12
N LEU A 30 -6.42 -15.87 -0.82
CA LEU A 30 -7.33 -16.43 0.17
C LEU A 30 -8.63 -15.60 0.27
N LEU A 31 -8.52 -14.28 0.32
CA LEU A 31 -9.68 -13.39 0.44
C LEU A 31 -10.60 -13.49 -0.77
N GLU A 32 -10.06 -13.47 -1.99
CA GLU A 32 -10.83 -13.64 -3.23
C GLU A 32 -11.67 -14.92 -3.20
N ARG A 33 -11.03 -16.06 -2.88
CA ARG A 33 -11.73 -17.34 -2.75
C ARG A 33 -12.77 -17.32 -1.63
N ARG A 34 -12.40 -16.90 -0.42
CA ARG A 34 -13.26 -17.00 0.77
C ARG A 34 -14.45 -16.05 0.72
N ILE A 35 -14.31 -14.88 0.11
CA ILE A 35 -15.43 -13.95 -0.08
C ILE A 35 -16.51 -14.60 -0.94
N ALA A 36 -16.12 -15.22 -2.06
CA ALA A 36 -17.05 -15.92 -2.93
C ALA A 36 -17.75 -17.09 -2.22
N GLU A 37 -16.97 -17.96 -1.57
CA GLU A 37 -17.49 -19.12 -0.85
C GLU A 37 -18.49 -18.72 0.26
N VAL A 38 -18.15 -17.71 1.08
CA VAL A 38 -19.01 -17.26 2.18
C VAL A 38 -20.28 -16.60 1.64
N ALA A 39 -20.19 -15.73 0.64
CA ALA A 39 -21.35 -15.06 0.07
C ALA A 39 -22.35 -16.06 -0.54
N GLN A 40 -21.84 -17.03 -1.30
CA GLN A 40 -22.67 -18.06 -1.94
C GLN A 40 -23.29 -19.02 -0.92
N ALA A 41 -22.51 -19.48 0.05
CA ALA A 41 -23.02 -20.33 1.12
C ALA A 41 -24.14 -19.63 1.90
N GLN A 42 -23.92 -18.37 2.30
CA GLN A 42 -24.91 -17.59 3.04
C GLN A 42 -26.19 -17.38 2.23
N ALA A 43 -26.09 -17.02 0.94
CA ALA A 43 -27.27 -16.86 0.09
C ALA A 43 -28.07 -18.17 -0.02
N SER A 44 -27.38 -19.31 -0.14
CA SER A 44 -28.04 -20.62 -0.28
C SER A 44 -28.90 -20.99 0.94
N VAL A 45 -28.48 -20.60 2.16
CA VAL A 45 -29.24 -20.85 3.40
C VAL A 45 -30.62 -20.21 3.35
N PHE A 46 -30.77 -19.09 2.64
CA PHE A 46 -32.04 -18.38 2.47
C PHE A 46 -32.76 -18.72 1.15
N GLY A 47 -32.31 -19.73 0.40
CA GLY A 47 -32.86 -20.07 -0.91
C GLY A 47 -32.57 -19.03 -1.99
N ALA A 48 -31.57 -18.16 -1.78
CA ALA A 48 -31.14 -17.15 -2.73
C ALA A 48 -29.84 -17.57 -3.45
N ARG A 49 -29.43 -16.75 -4.43
CA ARG A 49 -28.14 -16.86 -5.14
C ARG A 49 -27.32 -15.59 -4.92
N ALA A 50 -26.01 -15.74 -4.76
CA ALA A 50 -25.06 -14.63 -4.77
C ALA A 50 -24.17 -14.73 -6.02
N GLU A 51 -24.00 -13.61 -6.71
CA GLU A 51 -23.00 -13.43 -7.75
C GLU A 51 -21.89 -12.54 -7.20
N VAL A 52 -20.64 -12.93 -7.43
CA VAL A 52 -19.47 -12.22 -6.91
C VAL A 52 -18.60 -11.82 -8.08
N ASP A 53 -18.62 -10.54 -8.43
CA ASP A 53 -17.66 -9.93 -9.35
C ASP A 53 -16.46 -9.41 -8.55
N TYR A 54 -15.37 -10.17 -8.55
CA TYR A 54 -14.14 -9.82 -7.86
C TYR A 54 -13.10 -9.27 -8.85
N GLN A 55 -12.77 -7.99 -8.72
CA GLN A 55 -11.81 -7.33 -9.59
C GLN A 55 -10.49 -7.07 -8.85
N ARG A 56 -9.41 -7.73 -9.29
CA ARG A 56 -8.05 -7.41 -8.85
C ARG A 56 -7.64 -6.04 -9.39
N ARG A 57 -7.58 -5.05 -8.50
CA ARG A 57 -6.94 -3.75 -8.76
C ARG A 57 -5.44 -3.85 -8.46
N TYR A 58 -4.89 -2.96 -7.66
CA TYR A 58 -3.47 -2.90 -7.33
C TYR A 58 -2.93 -4.19 -6.70
N PRO A 59 -1.75 -4.67 -7.13
CA PRO A 59 -0.96 -5.66 -6.40
C PRO A 59 -0.56 -5.18 -5.01
N VAL A 60 -0.03 -6.10 -4.21
CA VAL A 60 0.56 -5.76 -2.91
C VAL A 60 1.93 -5.13 -3.16
N VAL A 61 2.19 -3.96 -2.57
CA VAL A 61 3.53 -3.35 -2.58
C VAL A 61 4.46 -4.24 -1.74
N MET A 62 5.27 -5.04 -2.42
CA MET A 62 6.22 -5.98 -1.81
C MET A 62 7.64 -5.56 -2.17
N ASN A 63 8.38 -5.05 -1.20
CA ASN A 63 9.78 -4.72 -1.40
C ASN A 63 10.62 -5.98 -1.55
N ASP A 64 11.57 -5.93 -2.48
CA ASP A 64 12.62 -6.94 -2.58
C ASP A 64 13.55 -6.84 -1.36
N ALA A 65 13.96 -7.99 -0.82
CA ALA A 65 14.73 -8.05 0.42
C ALA A 65 16.12 -7.42 0.28
N ASP A 66 16.79 -7.62 -0.86
CA ASP A 66 18.14 -7.10 -1.09
C ASP A 66 18.10 -5.59 -1.36
N GLN A 67 17.10 -5.12 -2.12
CA GLN A 67 16.89 -3.70 -2.34
C GLN A 67 16.50 -2.98 -1.04
N ALA A 68 15.63 -3.57 -0.22
CA ALA A 68 15.31 -3.03 1.10
C ALA A 68 16.54 -2.97 2.03
N ALA A 69 17.39 -4.00 2.00
CA ALA A 69 18.64 -4.01 2.75
C ALA A 69 19.61 -2.92 2.27
N LEU A 70 19.72 -2.68 0.95
CA LEU A 70 20.51 -1.57 0.40
C LEU A 70 20.00 -0.22 0.91
N CYS A 71 18.69 0.03 0.80
CA CYS A 71 18.09 1.26 1.28
C CYS A 71 18.32 1.47 2.78
N ARG A 72 18.15 0.40 3.59
CA ARG A 72 18.43 0.45 5.04
C ARG A 72 19.87 0.86 5.31
N ARG A 73 20.85 0.21 4.66
CA ARG A 73 22.28 0.52 4.83
C ARG A 73 22.60 1.97 4.49
N VAL A 74 22.11 2.47 3.35
CA VAL A 74 22.35 3.86 2.93
C VAL A 74 21.84 4.87 3.96
N VAL A 75 20.65 4.61 4.53
CA VAL A 75 20.09 5.48 5.58
C VAL A 75 20.90 5.37 6.87
N THR A 76 21.25 4.16 7.31
CA THR A 76 22.02 3.98 8.55
C THR A 76 23.43 4.54 8.47
N ASP A 77 24.10 4.42 7.33
CA ASP A 77 25.46 4.93 7.13
C ASP A 77 25.49 6.48 7.13
N TRP A 78 24.40 7.11 6.71
CA TRP A 78 24.29 8.56 6.64
C TRP A 78 23.74 9.18 7.94
N CYS A 79 22.64 8.64 8.46
CA CYS A 79 21.86 9.23 9.55
C CYS A 79 21.96 8.45 10.87
N GLY A 80 22.67 7.32 10.90
CA GLY A 80 22.64 6.37 12.01
C GLY A 80 21.34 5.57 12.07
N GLU A 81 21.22 4.69 13.05
CA GLU A 81 19.98 3.90 13.28
C GLU A 81 18.77 4.79 13.60
N GLU A 82 19.00 5.98 14.17
CA GLU A 82 17.95 6.97 14.46
C GLU A 82 17.30 7.55 13.19
N GLY A 83 17.96 7.42 12.03
CA GLY A 83 17.38 7.79 10.74
C GLY A 83 16.27 6.87 10.25
N LEU A 84 16.01 5.75 10.96
CA LEU A 84 14.97 4.79 10.64
C LEU A 84 13.82 4.87 11.64
N ILE A 85 12.59 4.69 11.13
CA ILE A 85 11.44 4.45 11.99
C ILE A 85 11.56 3.03 12.57
N PRO A 86 11.56 2.85 13.90
CA PRO A 86 11.65 1.53 14.50
C PRO A 86 10.35 0.75 14.28
N ASN A 87 10.47 -0.53 13.92
CA ASN A 87 9.36 -1.48 13.75
C ASN A 87 8.17 -0.92 12.92
N PRO A 88 8.43 -0.43 11.69
CA PRO A 88 7.38 0.18 10.88
C PRO A 88 6.30 -0.87 10.59
N GLN A 89 5.04 -0.49 10.80
CA GLN A 89 3.91 -1.34 10.47
C GLN A 89 3.53 -1.14 9.00
N PRO A 90 3.01 -2.19 8.32
CA PRO A 90 2.44 -2.04 6.99
C PRO A 90 1.32 -0.98 6.99
N VAL A 91 1.34 -0.11 5.99
CA VAL A 91 0.30 0.91 5.82
C VAL A 91 -0.86 0.31 5.01
N PRO A 92 -2.14 0.55 5.38
CA PRO A 92 -3.28 0.00 4.65
C PRO A 92 -3.50 0.64 3.27
N GLY A 93 -2.63 1.54 2.82
CA GLY A 93 -2.69 2.18 1.51
C GLY A 93 -2.47 1.20 0.36
N SER A 94 -2.88 1.62 -0.84
CA SER A 94 -2.50 0.94 -2.09
C SER A 94 -1.75 1.96 -2.95
N ASP A 95 -0.74 1.49 -3.67
CA ASP A 95 0.09 2.33 -4.53
C ASP A 95 0.36 1.58 -5.84
N ASP A 96 0.32 2.28 -6.97
CA ASP A 96 0.54 1.69 -8.29
C ASP A 96 2.03 1.36 -8.55
N PHE A 97 2.93 1.82 -7.68
CA PHE A 97 4.33 1.38 -7.63
C PHE A 97 4.44 -0.15 -7.50
N ALA A 98 3.44 -0.81 -6.92
CA ALA A 98 3.38 -2.27 -6.83
C ALA A 98 3.51 -2.96 -8.20
N PHE A 99 3.01 -2.35 -9.28
CA PHE A 99 3.15 -2.91 -10.63
C PHE A 99 4.60 -2.91 -11.13
N PHE A 100 5.42 -1.93 -10.72
CA PHE A 100 6.85 -1.94 -11.02
C PHE A 100 7.55 -3.06 -10.25
N LEU A 101 7.21 -3.22 -8.96
CA LEU A 101 7.79 -4.25 -8.09
C LEU A 101 7.44 -5.68 -8.51
N GLU A 102 6.34 -5.92 -9.23
CA GLU A 102 6.06 -7.21 -9.86
C GLU A 102 7.00 -7.54 -11.03
N ARG A 103 7.69 -6.54 -11.59
CA ARG A 103 8.51 -6.69 -12.81
C ARG A 103 9.99 -6.64 -12.54
N VAL A 104 10.42 -5.84 -11.57
CA VAL A 104 11.84 -5.65 -11.24
C VAL A 104 12.04 -5.58 -9.73
N PRO A 105 13.16 -6.11 -9.20
CA PRO A 105 13.52 -5.90 -7.81
C PRO A 105 13.58 -4.40 -7.48
N GLY A 106 12.88 -3.97 -6.43
CA GLY A 106 12.85 -2.58 -6.02
C GLY A 106 12.43 -2.42 -4.56
N CYS A 107 12.57 -1.19 -4.06
CA CYS A 107 12.16 -0.84 -2.71
C CYS A 107 11.38 0.48 -2.72
N TYR A 108 10.13 0.41 -2.26
CA TYR A 108 9.26 1.54 -1.96
C TYR A 108 9.45 1.94 -0.48
N LEU A 109 9.79 3.20 -0.25
CA LEU A 109 10.12 3.74 1.07
C LEU A 109 9.13 4.84 1.46
N PHE A 110 8.85 4.93 2.77
CA PHE A 110 8.18 6.09 3.34
C PHE A 110 9.22 7.06 3.91
N MET A 111 9.01 8.35 3.65
CA MET A 111 9.74 9.43 4.28
C MET A 111 8.94 9.96 5.47
N GLY A 112 9.59 10.09 6.63
CA GLY A 112 8.98 10.79 7.76
C GLY A 112 8.71 12.25 7.40
N ASN A 113 7.49 12.73 7.66
CA ASN A 113 7.06 14.11 7.39
C ASN A 113 7.23 15.04 8.61
N GLY A 114 7.79 14.55 9.71
CA GLY A 114 7.90 15.28 10.99
C GLY A 114 6.78 14.95 11.98
N GLU A 115 6.83 15.56 13.17
CA GLU A 115 5.92 15.34 14.31
C GLU A 115 5.12 16.60 14.65
N GLY A 116 4.01 16.48 15.37
CA GLY A 116 3.13 17.60 15.72
C GLY A 116 2.25 18.00 14.54
N GLN A 117 2.19 19.30 14.20
CA GLN A 117 1.29 19.82 13.15
C GLN A 117 1.42 19.11 11.79
N TRP A 118 2.60 18.56 11.45
CA TRP A 118 2.85 17.82 10.19
C TRP A 118 2.39 16.34 10.23
N SER A 119 2.01 15.85 11.41
CA SER A 119 1.51 14.48 11.66
C SER A 119 0.05 14.45 12.15
N ASP A 120 -0.57 15.60 12.41
CA ASP A 120 -1.94 15.70 12.90
C ASP A 120 -2.98 15.20 11.86
N CYS A 121 -2.62 15.23 10.59
CA CYS A 121 -3.46 14.81 9.48
C CYS A 121 -2.76 13.76 8.61
N MET A 122 -3.49 12.71 8.25
CA MET A 122 -3.05 11.72 7.27
C MET A 122 -3.22 12.24 5.83
N LEU A 123 -2.54 11.60 4.89
CA LEU A 123 -2.75 11.81 3.45
C LEU A 123 -4.25 11.70 3.09
N HIS A 124 -4.70 12.52 2.14
CA HIS A 124 -6.10 12.74 1.74
C HIS A 124 -6.98 13.53 2.72
N ASN A 125 -6.45 14.01 3.84
CA ASN A 125 -7.16 14.97 4.67
C ASN A 125 -7.03 16.40 4.08
N PRO A 126 -8.12 17.19 3.97
CA PRO A 126 -8.04 18.59 3.50
C PRO A 126 -7.13 19.51 4.33
N GLY A 127 -6.89 19.17 5.60
CA GLY A 127 -5.96 19.87 6.49
C GLY A 127 -4.54 19.31 6.45
N TYR A 128 -4.21 18.41 5.52
CA TYR A 128 -2.85 17.90 5.37
C TYR A 128 -1.89 19.02 4.98
N ASP A 129 -0.83 19.18 5.77
CA ASP A 129 0.24 20.14 5.56
C ASP A 129 1.58 19.42 5.38
N PHE A 130 2.20 19.59 4.21
CA PHE A 130 3.46 18.94 3.88
C PHE A 130 4.63 19.67 4.54
N ASN A 131 5.60 18.93 5.06
CA ASN A 131 6.76 19.55 5.69
C ASN A 131 7.85 19.88 4.67
N ASP A 132 7.86 21.09 4.12
CA ASP A 132 8.90 21.51 3.15
C ASP A 132 10.34 21.35 3.66
N ARG A 133 10.54 21.30 4.99
CA ARG A 133 11.87 21.08 5.59
C ARG A 133 12.46 19.72 5.26
N VAL A 134 11.63 18.73 4.90
CA VAL A 134 12.11 17.38 4.54
C VAL A 134 12.57 17.27 3.08
N LEU A 135 12.35 18.29 2.25
CA LEU A 135 12.70 18.25 0.83
C LEU A 135 14.19 18.00 0.58
N SER A 136 15.06 18.67 1.33
CA SER A 136 16.52 18.49 1.20
C SER A 136 16.96 17.11 1.64
N THR A 137 16.36 16.57 2.70
CA THR A 137 16.58 15.19 3.17
C THR A 137 16.16 14.19 2.11
N GLY A 138 14.98 14.35 1.51
CA GLY A 138 14.48 13.45 0.48
C GLY A 138 15.27 13.50 -0.82
N ALA A 139 15.66 14.69 -1.28
CA ALA A 139 16.54 14.82 -2.43
C ALA A 139 17.90 14.15 -2.17
N SER A 140 18.49 14.37 -0.99
CA SER A 140 19.77 13.79 -0.60
C SER A 140 19.72 12.26 -0.50
N LEU A 141 18.61 11.71 0.01
CA LEU A 141 18.39 10.26 0.05
C LEU A 141 18.48 9.65 -1.35
N TRP A 142 17.78 10.21 -2.34
CA TRP A 142 17.81 9.69 -3.70
C TRP A 142 19.19 9.79 -4.36
N VAL A 143 19.93 10.89 -4.13
CA VAL A 143 21.31 11.04 -4.61
C VAL A 143 22.19 9.92 -4.03
N ARG A 144 22.14 9.69 -2.72
CA ARG A 144 22.94 8.67 -2.05
C ARG A 144 22.57 7.25 -2.49
N LEU A 145 21.28 6.98 -2.66
CA LEU A 145 20.81 5.70 -3.18
C LEU A 145 21.34 5.46 -4.60
N ALA A 146 21.32 6.47 -5.47
CA ALA A 146 21.86 6.37 -6.81
C ALA A 146 23.38 6.13 -6.80
N GLU A 147 24.14 6.85 -5.97
CA GLU A 147 25.59 6.65 -5.81
C GLU A 147 25.95 5.26 -5.26
N ALA A 148 25.13 4.71 -4.36
CA ALA A 148 25.34 3.38 -3.79
C ALA A 148 24.92 2.24 -4.74
N ALA A 149 23.87 2.45 -5.55
CA ALA A 149 23.34 1.44 -6.45
C ALA A 149 24.06 1.39 -7.80
N LEU A 150 24.59 2.52 -8.26
CA LEU A 150 25.24 2.63 -9.56
C LEU A 150 26.77 2.66 -9.39
N PRO A 151 27.53 1.98 -10.26
CA PRO A 151 28.97 2.12 -10.29
C PRO A 151 29.32 3.58 -10.59
N LEU A 152 30.17 4.18 -9.75
CA LEU A 152 30.76 5.50 -10.03
C LEU A 152 31.53 5.38 -11.35
N THR A 153 30.94 5.89 -12.42
CA THR A 153 31.66 6.01 -13.69
C THR A 153 32.73 7.07 -13.45
N PRO A 154 34.04 6.78 -13.66
CA PRO A 154 35.06 7.79 -13.47
C PRO A 154 34.71 8.98 -14.36
N ARG A 155 34.64 10.19 -13.78
CA ARG A 155 34.42 11.41 -14.57
C ARG A 155 35.43 11.42 -15.71
N LEU A 156 34.95 11.54 -16.95
CA LEU A 156 35.80 11.90 -18.09
C LEU A 156 36.52 13.18 -17.67
N ARG A 157 37.85 13.09 -17.58
CA ARG A 157 38.72 14.23 -17.27
C ARG A 157 38.64 15.27 -18.37
#